data_AF-A0A7X8V3W9-F1
#
_entry.id   AF-A0A7X8V3W9-F1
#
_cell.length_a   1.000
_cell.length_b   1.000
_cell.length_c   1.000
_cell.angle_alpha   90.00
_cell.angle_beta   90.00
_cell.angle_gamma   90.00
#
_symmetry.space_group_name_H-M   'P 1'
#
loop_
_entity.id
_entity.type
_entity.pdbx_description
1 polymer ?
#
loop_
_entity_poly.entity_id
_entity_poly.type
_entity_poly.pdbx_seq_one_letter_code
_entity_poly.pdbx_strand_id
1 'polypeptide(L)'
;METIRIPATIKGKTYKAAWKQCVGTGRIGLALQKEYLDALEFVQKEIGFSYIRGHGLLCDDVGIYREDKVEDEVRPFYNFTYIDRIFDSFLELKIRPFVELGFMPKMLASGDQTLFYWQANTTPPKDYGEWAKLIKAVVKHFIARYGLAEVRQWPFEVWNEPNLRGFWKDADMQEYFKLYKVTAHAIKEVDSGLKVGGPAICGGAD
;
A
#
# COMPACT_ATOMS: atom_id res chain seq x y z
N MET A 1 -42.41 23.87 15.39
CA MET A 1 -41.64 22.60 15.46
C MET A 1 -41.88 21.86 14.17
N GLU A 2 -40.83 21.51 13.44
CA GLU A 2 -40.98 20.61 12.28
C GLU A 2 -41.20 19.18 12.78
N THR A 3 -42.24 18.53 12.26
CA THR A 3 -42.58 17.15 12.59
C THR A 3 -42.07 16.24 11.48
N ILE A 4 -41.08 15.39 11.79
CA ILE A 4 -40.60 14.35 10.88
C ILE A 4 -41.49 13.10 11.05
N ARG A 5 -42.04 12.57 9.95
CA ARG A 5 -42.83 11.32 9.94
C ARG A 5 -42.03 10.18 9.33
N ILE A 6 -41.77 9.14 10.12
CA ILE A 6 -41.10 7.93 9.64
C ILE A 6 -42.15 6.97 9.06
N PRO A 7 -42.01 6.50 7.80
CA PRO A 7 -42.95 5.56 7.20
C PRO A 7 -42.97 4.21 7.93
N ALA A 8 -44.17 3.66 8.18
CA ALA A 8 -44.34 2.35 8.81
C ALA A 8 -44.00 1.15 7.90
N THR A 9 -43.81 1.39 6.59
CA THR A 9 -43.38 0.37 5.63
C THR A 9 -42.03 0.78 5.04
N ILE A 10 -41.15 -0.20 4.84
CA ILE A 10 -39.84 0.02 4.23
C ILE A 10 -40.04 0.38 2.74
N LYS A 11 -40.16 1.67 2.47
CA LYS A 11 -40.02 2.26 1.13
C LYS A 11 -38.76 3.11 1.14
N GLY A 12 -37.63 2.52 0.77
CA GLY A 12 -36.34 3.20 0.82
C GLY A 12 -35.21 2.40 0.18
N LYS A 13 -34.04 3.02 0.04
CA LYS A 13 -32.84 2.36 -0.48
C LYS A 13 -32.12 1.64 0.67
N THR A 14 -31.54 0.48 0.39
CA THR A 14 -30.66 -0.21 1.34
C THR A 14 -29.45 0.67 1.65
N TYR A 15 -29.18 0.89 2.93
CA TYR A 15 -27.97 1.55 3.38
C TYR A 15 -26.78 0.58 3.28
N LYS A 16 -25.84 0.85 2.38
CA LYS A 16 -24.59 0.10 2.27
C LYS A 16 -23.59 0.65 3.29
N ALA A 17 -22.95 -0.24 4.05
CA ALA A 17 -21.96 0.14 5.06
C ALA A 17 -20.58 0.52 4.47
N ALA A 18 -20.56 1.32 3.38
CA ALA A 18 -19.33 1.75 2.71
C ALA A 18 -18.42 2.58 3.63
N TRP A 19 -19.00 3.27 4.62
CA TRP A 19 -18.29 4.11 5.60
C TRP A 19 -17.26 3.35 6.43
N LYS A 20 -17.40 2.03 6.59
CA LYS A 20 -16.44 1.18 7.30
C LYS A 20 -15.70 0.20 6.41
N GLN A 21 -15.67 0.47 5.11
CA GLN A 21 -14.98 -0.41 4.17
C GLN A 21 -13.47 -0.34 4.36
N CYS A 22 -12.89 0.85 4.56
CA CYS A 22 -11.46 1.03 4.75
C CYS A 22 -11.19 2.10 5.82
N VAL A 23 -10.10 1.93 6.57
CA VAL A 23 -9.56 2.96 7.50
C VAL A 23 -8.12 3.28 7.13
N GLY A 24 -7.72 4.53 7.35
CA GLY A 24 -6.33 4.97 7.19
C GLY A 24 -5.46 4.55 8.36
N THR A 25 -4.15 4.52 8.16
CA THR A 25 -3.18 4.31 9.23
C THR A 25 -1.86 5.06 8.95
N GLY A 26 -0.96 5.10 9.94
CA GLY A 26 0.40 5.60 9.76
C GLY A 26 1.23 4.74 8.80
N ARG A 27 2.55 4.95 8.74
CA ARG A 27 3.40 4.09 7.90
C ARG A 27 3.38 2.64 8.40
N ILE A 28 3.46 1.69 7.48
CA ILE A 28 3.34 0.25 7.73
C ILE A 28 4.30 -0.25 8.81
N GLY A 29 5.55 0.23 8.85
CA GLY A 29 6.49 -0.17 9.90
C GLY A 29 6.09 0.20 11.34
N LEU A 30 5.14 1.12 11.55
CA LEU A 30 4.59 1.41 12.89
C LEU A 30 3.70 0.28 13.42
N ALA A 31 3.18 -0.58 12.54
CA ALA A 31 2.36 -1.73 12.93
C ALA A 31 3.14 -2.82 13.68
N LEU A 32 4.46 -2.70 13.79
CA LEU A 32 5.29 -3.53 14.66
C LEU A 32 5.19 -3.14 16.15
N GLN A 33 4.59 -1.99 16.46
CA GLN A 33 4.47 -1.50 17.83
C GLN A 33 3.29 -2.16 18.54
N LYS A 34 3.47 -2.49 19.83
CA LYS A 34 2.39 -3.00 20.67
C LYS A 34 1.21 -2.01 20.74
N GLU A 35 1.50 -0.74 20.98
CA GLU A 35 0.47 0.32 21.10
C GLU A 35 -0.40 0.41 19.84
N TYR A 36 0.21 0.25 18.67
CA TYR A 36 -0.51 0.22 17.40
C TYR A 36 -1.50 -0.95 17.35
N LEU A 37 -1.04 -2.16 17.72
CA LEU A 37 -1.87 -3.36 17.67
C LEU A 37 -2.99 -3.33 18.71
N ASP A 38 -2.73 -2.82 19.91
CA ASP A 38 -3.75 -2.62 20.95
C ASP A 38 -4.85 -1.67 20.45
N ALA A 39 -4.46 -0.56 19.81
CA ALA A 39 -5.40 0.39 19.23
C ALA A 39 -6.19 -0.21 18.05
N LEU A 40 -5.53 -0.98 17.19
CA LEU A 40 -6.18 -1.64 16.05
C LEU A 40 -7.17 -2.71 16.54
N GLU A 41 -6.82 -3.51 17.54
CA GLU A 41 -7.70 -4.51 18.15
C GLU A 41 -8.96 -3.85 18.72
N PHE A 42 -8.79 -2.76 19.48
CA PHE A 42 -9.90 -1.97 19.99
C PHE A 42 -10.83 -1.49 18.85
N VAL A 43 -10.28 -0.89 17.80
CA VAL A 43 -11.05 -0.40 16.65
C VAL A 43 -11.77 -1.54 15.91
N GLN A 44 -11.12 -2.70 15.74
CA GLN A 44 -11.75 -3.85 15.09
C GLN A 44 -12.91 -4.42 15.91
N LYS A 45 -12.77 -4.46 17.24
CA LYS A 45 -13.83 -4.91 18.14
C LYS A 45 -15.06 -3.99 18.09
N GLU A 46 -14.85 -2.67 18.08
CA GLU A 46 -15.94 -1.70 18.18
C GLU A 46 -16.59 -1.36 16.83
N ILE A 47 -15.83 -1.41 15.72
CA ILE A 47 -16.30 -0.95 14.39
C ILE A 47 -16.27 -2.06 13.33
N GLY A 48 -15.16 -2.81 13.27
CA GLY A 48 -14.92 -3.87 12.29
C GLY A 48 -14.77 -3.34 10.86
N PHE A 49 -13.60 -2.77 10.55
CA PHE A 49 -13.26 -2.29 9.20
C PHE A 49 -12.81 -3.46 8.32
N SER A 50 -13.13 -3.42 7.01
CA SER A 50 -12.71 -4.49 6.10
C SER A 50 -11.26 -4.37 5.62
N TYR A 51 -10.77 -3.14 5.45
CA TYR A 51 -9.42 -2.85 4.96
C TYR A 51 -8.70 -1.78 5.76
N ILE A 52 -7.36 -1.82 5.76
CA ILE A 52 -6.47 -0.81 6.32
C ILE A 52 -5.48 -0.30 5.26
N ARG A 53 -5.35 1.02 5.10
CA ARG A 53 -4.50 1.68 4.08
C ARG A 53 -3.45 2.55 4.75
N GLY A 54 -2.18 2.35 4.45
CA GLY A 54 -1.07 3.14 4.99
C GLY A 54 0.17 3.14 4.10
N HIS A 55 1.04 4.13 4.31
CA HIS A 55 2.23 4.36 3.49
C HIS A 55 3.38 3.41 3.82
N GLY A 56 4.36 3.33 2.91
CA GLY A 56 5.71 2.89 3.27
C GLY A 56 5.91 1.38 3.36
N LEU A 57 5.08 0.59 2.67
CA LEU A 57 5.32 -0.85 2.47
C LEU A 57 6.77 -1.13 2.02
N LEU A 58 7.25 -0.33 1.06
CA LEU A 58 8.55 -0.53 0.41
C LEU A 58 9.65 0.34 1.04
N CYS A 59 9.36 1.05 2.12
CA CYS A 59 10.35 1.86 2.81
C CYS A 59 11.32 1.01 3.64
N ASP A 60 12.50 1.57 3.90
CA ASP A 60 13.64 0.80 4.44
C ASP A 60 13.47 0.34 5.88
N ASP A 61 12.56 0.94 6.65
CA ASP A 61 12.17 0.49 7.98
C ASP A 61 11.42 -0.85 7.95
N VAL A 62 10.57 -1.09 6.94
CA VAL A 62 10.00 -2.43 6.66
C VAL A 62 11.07 -3.33 6.06
N GLY A 63 11.91 -2.76 5.18
CA GLY A 63 13.19 -3.35 4.80
C GLY A 63 13.14 -4.41 3.72
N ILE A 64 12.10 -4.41 2.89
CA ILE A 64 11.89 -5.41 1.84
C ILE A 64 13.04 -5.41 0.83
N TYR A 65 13.41 -4.28 0.24
CA TYR A 65 14.43 -4.24 -0.79
C TYR A 65 15.83 -4.00 -0.20
N ARG A 66 16.74 -4.93 -0.46
CA ARG A 66 18.18 -4.81 -0.17
C ARG A 66 18.99 -5.23 -1.40
N GLU A 67 20.26 -4.87 -1.41
CA GLU A 67 21.23 -5.32 -2.40
C GLU A 67 22.38 -5.98 -1.65
N ASP A 68 22.70 -7.23 -2.00
CA ASP A 68 23.83 -7.97 -1.45
C ASP A 68 24.92 -8.14 -2.52
N LYS A 69 26.17 -8.07 -2.10
CA LYS A 69 27.33 -8.36 -2.96
C LYS A 69 27.68 -9.84 -2.85
N VAL A 70 27.49 -10.59 -3.93
CA VAL A 70 27.89 -11.99 -4.04
C VAL A 70 28.95 -12.07 -5.12
N GLU A 71 30.18 -12.42 -4.73
CA GLU A 71 31.36 -12.35 -5.60
C GLU A 71 31.54 -10.92 -6.16
N ASP A 72 31.57 -10.76 -7.47
CA ASP A 72 31.70 -9.47 -8.16
C ASP A 72 30.37 -8.87 -8.64
N GLU A 73 29.23 -9.48 -8.27
CA GLU A 73 27.90 -9.02 -8.66
C GLU A 73 27.09 -8.48 -7.47
N VAL A 74 26.35 -7.39 -7.72
CA VAL A 74 25.33 -6.88 -6.80
C VAL A 74 23.99 -7.47 -7.20
N ARG A 75 23.31 -8.16 -6.27
CA ARG A 75 22.03 -8.81 -6.51
C ARG A 75 20.97 -8.33 -5.53
N PRO A 76 19.70 -8.16 -5.95
CA PRO A 76 18.64 -7.80 -5.03
C PRO A 76 18.35 -8.95 -4.05
N PHE A 77 18.18 -8.60 -2.78
CA PHE A 77 17.70 -9.47 -1.71
C PHE A 77 16.37 -8.93 -1.19
N TYR A 78 15.36 -9.79 -1.10
CA TYR A 78 14.02 -9.42 -0.64
C TYR A 78 13.75 -9.95 0.76
N ASN A 79 13.76 -9.08 1.78
CA ASN A 79 13.54 -9.46 3.17
C ASN A 79 12.08 -9.27 3.58
N PHE A 80 11.34 -10.36 3.73
CA PHE A 80 9.93 -10.31 4.11
C PHE A 80 9.66 -10.40 5.61
N THR A 81 10.70 -10.44 6.46
CA THR A 81 10.58 -10.69 7.91
C THR A 81 9.56 -9.78 8.60
N TYR A 82 9.61 -8.48 8.35
CA TYR A 82 8.71 -7.54 9.02
C TYR A 82 7.34 -7.47 8.37
N ILE A 83 7.26 -7.49 7.04
CA ILE A 83 5.95 -7.43 6.39
C ILE A 83 5.12 -8.67 6.66
N ASP A 84 5.74 -9.84 6.81
CA ASP A 84 5.06 -11.07 7.24
C ASP A 84 4.42 -10.86 8.61
N ARG A 85 5.20 -10.43 9.61
CA ARG A 85 4.68 -10.19 10.96
C ARG A 85 3.54 -9.17 10.97
N ILE A 86 3.66 -8.10 10.18
CA ILE A 86 2.65 -7.05 10.10
C ILE A 86 1.37 -7.59 9.46
N PHE A 87 1.45 -8.19 8.27
CA PHE A 87 0.25 -8.66 7.56
C PHE A 87 -0.38 -9.86 8.25
N ASP A 88 0.38 -10.73 8.91
CA ASP A 88 -0.16 -11.75 9.80
C ASP A 88 -1.04 -11.12 10.88
N SER A 89 -0.54 -10.08 11.58
CA SER A 89 -1.31 -9.41 12.64
C SER A 89 -2.60 -8.74 12.11
N PHE A 90 -2.57 -8.18 10.89
CA PHE A 90 -3.76 -7.62 10.25
C PHE A 90 -4.81 -8.71 10.00
N LEU A 91 -4.41 -9.85 9.44
CA LEU A 91 -5.32 -10.96 9.13
C LEU A 91 -5.82 -11.68 10.39
N GLU A 92 -5.02 -11.76 11.44
CA GLU A 92 -5.44 -12.22 12.78
C GLU A 92 -6.59 -11.35 13.30
N LEU A 93 -6.44 -10.02 13.20
CA LEU A 93 -7.45 -9.01 13.54
C LEU A 93 -8.56 -8.84 12.50
N LYS A 94 -8.61 -9.71 11.48
CA LYS A 94 -9.66 -9.76 10.44
C LYS A 94 -9.78 -8.49 9.59
N ILE A 95 -8.69 -7.74 9.44
CA ILE A 95 -8.59 -6.60 8.53
C ILE A 95 -7.57 -6.88 7.43
N ARG A 96 -7.91 -6.55 6.18
CA ARG A 96 -7.03 -6.81 5.02
C ARG A 96 -6.22 -5.57 4.65
N PRO A 97 -5.00 -5.72 4.12
CA PRO A 97 -4.28 -4.57 3.61
C PRO A 97 -4.95 -4.04 2.33
N PHE A 98 -5.19 -2.73 2.30
CA PHE A 98 -5.30 -1.96 1.08
C PHE A 98 -3.88 -1.49 0.75
N VAL A 99 -3.22 -2.22 -0.14
CA VAL A 99 -1.77 -2.17 -0.31
C VAL A 99 -1.38 -0.93 -1.10
N GLU A 100 -0.65 -0.01 -0.47
CA GLU A 100 0.03 1.09 -1.18
C GLU A 100 1.45 0.67 -1.58
N LEU A 101 1.76 0.76 -2.87
CA LEU A 101 3.08 0.42 -3.43
C LEU A 101 3.98 1.66 -3.43
N GLY A 102 4.54 1.96 -2.26
CA GLY A 102 5.48 3.06 -2.05
C GLY A 102 6.10 3.03 -0.64
N PHE A 103 6.99 3.95 -0.31
CA PHE A 103 7.69 4.83 -1.25
C PHE A 103 8.93 4.12 -1.84
N MET A 104 9.88 4.85 -2.45
CA MET A 104 11.02 4.23 -3.11
C MET A 104 12.04 3.71 -2.07
N PRO A 105 12.50 2.45 -2.13
CA PRO A 105 13.63 2.00 -1.32
C PRO A 105 14.90 2.80 -1.66
N LYS A 106 15.72 3.18 -0.68
CA LYS A 106 16.90 4.03 -0.92
C LYS A 106 17.86 3.44 -1.95
N MET A 107 18.10 2.13 -1.90
CA MET A 107 19.00 1.45 -2.83
C MET A 107 18.46 1.46 -4.27
N LEU A 108 17.15 1.61 -4.48
CA LEU A 108 16.54 1.66 -5.81
C LEU A 108 16.21 3.09 -6.27
N ALA A 109 16.38 4.10 -5.42
CA ALA A 109 16.05 5.49 -5.73
C ALA A 109 16.98 6.10 -6.79
N SER A 110 16.44 7.03 -7.60
CA SER A 110 17.20 7.77 -8.63
C SER A 110 17.80 9.10 -8.11
N GLY A 111 17.44 9.53 -6.91
CA GLY A 111 17.98 10.72 -6.27
C GLY A 111 17.59 10.83 -4.80
N ASP A 112 17.89 11.97 -4.20
CA ASP A 112 17.89 12.11 -2.73
C ASP A 112 16.65 12.83 -2.16
N GLN A 113 15.64 13.14 -2.99
CA GLN A 113 14.42 13.79 -2.51
C GLN A 113 13.69 12.86 -1.52
N THR A 114 13.41 13.38 -0.32
CA THR A 114 12.66 12.66 0.70
C THR A 114 11.52 13.48 1.28
N LEU A 115 10.51 12.79 1.82
CA LEU A 115 9.36 13.36 2.51
C LEU A 115 9.24 12.84 3.95
N PHE A 116 8.60 13.64 4.80
CA PHE A 116 8.34 13.36 6.23
C PHE A 116 9.61 13.26 7.10
N TYR A 117 9.39 13.19 8.42
CA TYR A 117 10.46 12.97 9.40
C TYR A 117 11.23 11.67 9.15
N TRP A 118 10.55 10.62 8.68
CA TRP A 118 11.13 9.29 8.45
C TRP A 118 11.75 9.12 7.05
N GLN A 119 11.91 10.21 6.30
CA GLN A 119 12.71 10.28 5.07
C GLN A 119 12.29 9.28 3.99
N ALA A 120 11.00 9.23 3.68
CA ALA A 120 10.48 8.45 2.55
C ALA A 120 11.07 8.97 1.24
N ASN A 121 11.77 8.16 0.45
CA ASN A 121 12.31 8.64 -0.83
C ASN A 121 11.19 8.76 -1.88
N THR A 122 11.05 9.94 -2.48
CA THR A 122 9.95 10.26 -3.41
C THR A 122 10.39 10.42 -4.86
N THR A 123 11.56 9.89 -5.21
CA THR A 123 12.09 9.88 -6.59
C THR A 123 11.66 8.61 -7.34
N PRO A 124 11.67 8.64 -8.69
CA PRO A 124 11.51 7.43 -9.51
C PRO A 124 12.60 6.38 -9.21
N PRO A 125 12.39 5.11 -9.59
CA PRO A 125 13.45 4.11 -9.48
C PRO A 125 14.59 4.43 -10.46
N LYS A 126 15.84 4.19 -10.06
CA LYS A 126 17.03 4.28 -10.94
C LYS A 126 16.96 3.26 -12.09
N ASP A 127 16.25 2.14 -11.87
CA ASP A 127 16.02 1.10 -12.86
C ASP A 127 14.58 0.56 -12.73
N TYR A 128 13.79 0.72 -13.80
CA TYR A 128 12.40 0.27 -13.85
C TYR A 128 12.25 -1.26 -14.01
N GLY A 129 13.25 -1.94 -14.55
CA GLY A 129 13.32 -3.40 -14.60
C GLY A 129 13.49 -3.99 -13.19
N GLU A 130 14.37 -3.40 -12.38
CA GLU A 130 14.54 -3.82 -10.98
C GLU A 130 13.31 -3.48 -10.13
N TRP A 131 12.65 -2.33 -10.36
CA TRP A 131 11.35 -2.02 -9.78
C TRP A 131 10.30 -3.08 -10.11
N ALA A 132 10.17 -3.46 -11.40
CA ALA A 132 9.23 -4.50 -11.80
C ALA A 132 9.53 -5.86 -11.13
N LYS A 133 10.80 -6.23 -10.97
CA LYS A 133 11.22 -7.44 -10.26
C LYS A 133 10.84 -7.39 -8.78
N LEU A 134 11.07 -6.26 -8.10
CA LEU A 134 10.64 -6.04 -6.71
C LEU A 134 9.12 -6.22 -6.56
N ILE A 135 8.32 -5.56 -7.40
CA ILE A 135 6.85 -5.68 -7.34
C ILE A 135 6.41 -7.13 -7.54
N LYS A 136 6.97 -7.84 -8.54
CA LYS A 136 6.68 -9.26 -8.77
C LYS A 136 7.06 -10.11 -7.56
N ALA A 137 8.22 -9.87 -6.96
CA ALA A 137 8.70 -10.62 -5.80
C ALA A 137 7.77 -10.44 -4.60
N VAL A 138 7.37 -9.20 -4.29
CA VAL A 138 6.43 -8.88 -3.20
C VAL A 138 5.09 -9.58 -3.41
N VAL A 139 4.49 -9.44 -4.59
CA VAL A 139 3.17 -10.03 -4.88
C VAL A 139 3.23 -11.57 -4.86
N LYS A 140 4.28 -12.17 -5.44
CA LYS A 140 4.49 -13.62 -5.40
C LYS A 140 4.67 -14.12 -3.98
N HIS A 141 5.40 -13.38 -3.14
CA HIS A 141 5.58 -13.72 -1.73
C HIS A 141 4.25 -13.71 -0.97
N PHE A 142 3.43 -12.67 -1.14
CA PHE A 142 2.09 -12.64 -0.54
C PHE A 142 1.23 -13.81 -0.98
N ILE A 143 1.24 -14.16 -2.27
CA ILE A 143 0.50 -15.33 -2.76
C ILE A 143 1.03 -16.63 -2.16
N ALA A 144 2.35 -16.78 -2.04
CA ALA A 144 2.97 -17.97 -1.46
C ALA A 144 2.60 -18.13 0.02
N ARG A 145 2.55 -17.03 0.78
CA ARG A 145 2.26 -17.05 2.22
C ARG A 145 0.76 -17.16 2.55
N TYR A 146 -0.08 -16.37 1.88
CA TYR A 146 -1.49 -16.21 2.24
C TYR A 146 -2.46 -16.92 1.28
N GLY A 147 -1.96 -17.41 0.14
CA GLY A 147 -2.75 -18.05 -0.89
C GLY A 147 -3.41 -17.05 -1.84
N LEU A 148 -3.52 -17.43 -3.12
CA LEU A 148 -4.05 -16.57 -4.18
C LEU A 148 -5.47 -16.07 -3.93
N ALA A 149 -6.33 -16.92 -3.34
CA ALA A 149 -7.73 -16.57 -3.05
C ALA A 149 -7.84 -15.42 -2.03
N GLU A 150 -6.94 -15.37 -1.05
CA GLU A 150 -6.88 -14.28 -0.09
C GLU A 150 -6.32 -13.02 -0.76
N VAL A 151 -5.18 -13.12 -1.44
CA VAL A 151 -4.51 -11.95 -2.06
C VAL A 151 -5.35 -11.30 -3.17
N ARG A 152 -6.20 -12.05 -3.89
CA ARG A 152 -7.15 -11.47 -4.85
C ARG A 152 -8.18 -10.53 -4.21
N GLN A 153 -8.38 -10.62 -2.89
CA GLN A 153 -9.24 -9.69 -2.17
C GLN A 153 -8.52 -8.37 -1.88
N TRP A 154 -7.19 -8.30 -1.99
CA TRP A 154 -6.41 -7.10 -1.65
C TRP A 154 -6.34 -6.16 -2.87
N PRO A 155 -6.75 -4.89 -2.73
CA PRO A 155 -6.47 -3.88 -3.73
C PRO A 155 -5.03 -3.37 -3.62
N PHE A 156 -4.37 -3.15 -4.76
CA PHE A 156 -3.05 -2.56 -4.87
C PHE A 156 -3.13 -1.15 -5.48
N GLU A 157 -2.82 -0.13 -4.70
CA GLU A 157 -2.74 1.26 -5.13
C GLU A 157 -1.28 1.64 -5.42
N VAL A 158 -1.06 2.26 -6.59
CA VAL A 158 0.29 2.63 -7.01
C VAL A 158 0.61 4.06 -6.58
N TRP A 159 1.59 4.18 -5.67
CA TRP A 159 2.10 5.43 -5.11
C TRP A 159 1.07 6.21 -4.27
N ASN A 160 1.43 7.44 -3.89
CA ASN A 160 0.57 8.39 -3.20
C ASN A 160 0.81 9.82 -3.71
N GLU A 161 -0.28 10.55 -3.99
CA GLU A 161 -0.31 11.98 -4.35
C GLU A 161 0.77 12.41 -5.35
N PRO A 162 0.92 11.74 -6.51
CA PRO A 162 1.97 12.04 -7.48
C PRO A 162 1.84 13.44 -8.11
N ASN A 163 0.72 14.12 -7.90
CA ASN A 163 0.48 15.51 -8.31
C ASN A 163 1.14 16.53 -7.38
N LEU A 164 1.71 16.12 -6.24
CA LEU A 164 2.41 17.00 -5.31
C LEU A 164 3.93 16.78 -5.38
N ARG A 165 4.69 17.87 -5.56
CA ARG A 165 6.17 17.82 -5.71
C ARG A 165 6.91 17.17 -4.54
N GLY A 166 6.35 17.23 -3.33
CA GLY A 166 6.93 16.57 -2.16
C GLY A 166 6.78 15.05 -2.19
N PHE A 167 5.66 14.57 -2.72
CA PHE A 167 5.31 13.14 -2.79
C PHE A 167 5.83 12.46 -4.06
N TRP A 168 6.09 13.23 -5.11
CA TRP A 168 6.68 12.73 -6.34
C TRP A 168 7.55 13.81 -6.97
N LYS A 169 8.78 13.45 -7.32
CA LYS A 169 9.76 14.39 -7.88
C LYS A 169 9.15 15.19 -9.03
N ASP A 170 9.24 16.52 -8.92
CA ASP A 170 8.73 17.50 -9.89
C ASP A 170 7.22 17.45 -10.17
N ALA A 171 6.46 16.62 -9.44
CA ALA A 171 5.08 16.25 -9.76
C ALA A 171 4.94 15.79 -11.23
N ASP A 172 5.94 15.06 -11.73
CA ASP A 172 6.01 14.64 -13.13
C ASP A 172 4.93 13.58 -13.44
N MET A 173 3.85 14.03 -14.10
CA MET A 173 2.74 13.18 -14.49
C MET A 173 3.14 12.05 -15.45
N GLN A 174 4.07 12.28 -16.38
CA GLN A 174 4.47 11.25 -17.36
C GLN A 174 5.32 10.18 -16.70
N GLU A 175 6.24 10.58 -15.82
CA GLU A 175 7.05 9.64 -15.06
C GLU A 175 6.19 8.83 -14.06
N TYR A 176 5.13 9.44 -13.50
CA TYR A 176 4.13 8.70 -12.73
C TYR A 176 3.35 7.70 -13.59
N PHE A 177 2.88 8.09 -14.79
CA PHE A 177 2.19 7.16 -15.69
C PHE A 177 3.08 5.98 -16.10
N LYS A 178 4.38 6.22 -16.28
CA LYS A 178 5.37 5.16 -16.51
C LYS A 178 5.50 4.25 -15.29
N LEU A 179 5.63 4.79 -14.08
CA LEU A 179 5.61 4.02 -12.82
C LEU A 179 4.35 3.17 -12.69
N TYR A 180 3.18 3.77 -12.91
CA TYR A 180 1.90 3.10 -12.90
C TYR A 180 1.86 1.94 -13.91
N LYS A 181 2.23 2.20 -15.17
CA LYS A 181 2.22 1.21 -16.24
C LYS A 181 3.12 0.01 -15.90
N VAL A 182 4.37 0.26 -15.50
CA VAL A 182 5.32 -0.80 -15.14
C VAL A 182 4.80 -1.61 -13.95
N THR A 183 4.29 -0.95 -12.92
CA THR A 183 3.76 -1.60 -11.71
C THR A 183 2.53 -2.45 -12.02
N ALA A 184 1.57 -1.89 -12.76
CA ALA A 184 0.35 -2.59 -13.14
C ALA A 184 0.63 -3.82 -13.99
N HIS A 185 1.53 -3.72 -14.99
CA HIS A 185 1.96 -4.89 -15.77
C HIS A 185 2.65 -5.94 -14.89
N ALA A 186 3.56 -5.52 -14.00
CA ALA A 186 4.25 -6.43 -13.09
C ALA A 186 3.28 -7.24 -12.21
N ILE A 187 2.25 -6.60 -11.65
CA ILE A 187 1.19 -7.27 -10.87
C ILE A 187 0.39 -8.23 -11.74
N LYS A 188 -0.06 -7.78 -12.92
CA LYS A 188 -0.91 -8.55 -13.82
C LYS A 188 -0.21 -9.77 -14.43
N GLU A 189 1.11 -9.70 -14.60
CA GLU A 189 1.93 -10.84 -15.01
C GLU A 189 2.04 -11.92 -13.91
N VAL A 190 1.89 -11.56 -12.63
CA VAL A 190 1.83 -12.54 -11.54
C VAL A 190 0.45 -13.20 -11.48
N ASP A 191 -0.62 -12.39 -11.50
CA ASP A 191 -1.99 -12.87 -11.64
C ASP A 191 -2.90 -11.77 -12.20
N SER A 192 -3.58 -12.07 -13.31
CA SER A 192 -4.42 -11.10 -14.01
C SER A 192 -5.68 -10.69 -13.24
N GLY A 193 -6.07 -11.47 -12.22
CA GLY A 193 -7.22 -11.22 -11.36
C GLY A 193 -6.97 -10.22 -10.22
N LEU A 194 -5.70 -9.89 -9.92
CA LEU A 194 -5.37 -8.93 -8.86
C LEU A 194 -5.83 -7.51 -9.22
N LYS A 195 -6.40 -6.80 -8.25
CA LYS A 195 -6.91 -5.44 -8.45
C LYS A 195 -5.77 -4.43 -8.30
N VAL A 196 -5.56 -3.58 -9.32
CA VAL A 196 -4.57 -2.49 -9.29
C VAL A 196 -5.24 -1.17 -9.67
N GLY A 197 -4.88 -0.07 -9.00
CA GLY A 197 -5.47 1.25 -9.22
C GLY A 197 -4.58 2.44 -8.84
N GLY A 198 -5.06 3.63 -9.19
CA GLY A 198 -4.42 4.95 -9.02
C GLY A 198 -5.38 6.05 -9.51
N PRO A 199 -4.98 7.33 -9.62
CA PRO A 199 -3.63 7.85 -9.41
C PRO A 199 -3.32 8.30 -7.96
N ALA A 200 -4.20 8.06 -7.00
CA ALA A 200 -4.03 8.44 -5.59
C ALA A 200 -3.75 9.94 -5.35
N ILE A 201 -4.31 10.82 -6.19
CA ILE A 201 -4.09 12.29 -6.12
C ILE A 201 -4.82 12.94 -4.94
N CYS A 202 -4.30 14.06 -4.45
CA CYS A 202 -5.05 14.97 -3.59
C CYS A 202 -5.95 15.92 -4.41
N GLY A 203 -6.93 16.56 -3.78
CA GLY A 203 -7.70 17.65 -4.41
C GLY A 203 -6.97 19.00 -4.34
N GLY A 204 -7.34 19.95 -5.21
CA GLY A 204 -6.95 21.36 -5.11
C GLY A 204 -5.53 21.71 -5.54
N ALA A 205 -4.93 20.93 -6.44
CA ALA A 205 -3.59 21.16 -7.00
C ALA A 205 -3.63 21.66 -8.47
N ASP A 206 -4.66 22.45 -8.80
CA ASP A 206 -4.84 23.09 -10.11
C ASP A 206 -4.11 24.45 -10.17
#